data_AF-A0A0Q8NJK5-F1
#
_entry.id   AF-A0A0Q8NJK5-F1
#
_cell.length_a   1.000
_cell.length_b   1.000
_cell.length_c   1.000
_cell.angle_alpha   90.00
_cell.angle_beta   90.00
_cell.angle_gamma   90.00
#
_symmetry.space_group_name_H-M   'P 1'
#
loop_
_entity.id
_entity.type
_entity.pdbx_description
1 polymer ?
#
loop_
_entity_poly.entity_id
_entity_poly.type
_entity_poly.pdbx_seq_one_letter_code
_entity_poly.pdbx_strand_id
1 'polypeptide(L)'
;MIEKILTDYITFIRSFEALLKEKYKQDINPCSFSITFFKRVGSIEGIEYYFHGSGCTAKKDEIIYTYDISINEITFTQWDLTELIRTHPEYQKLNYSAEFIEYELYQLINKGILEWLTYERIEGKAFGCVFKCYRVVQESLFVQ
;
A
#
# COMPACT_ATOMS: atom_id res chain seq x y z
N MET A 1 -9.67 3.28 -14.46
CA MET A 1 -10.03 4.04 -13.24
C MET A 1 -9.29 3.50 -12.02
N ILE A 2 -9.26 2.17 -11.83
CA ILE A 2 -8.44 1.53 -10.79
C ILE A 2 -6.95 1.92 -10.88
N GLU A 3 -6.41 2.04 -12.10
CA GLU A 3 -5.03 2.52 -12.32
C GLU A 3 -4.78 3.92 -11.72
N LYS A 4 -5.76 4.83 -11.81
CA LYS A 4 -5.67 6.16 -11.18
C LYS A 4 -5.72 6.05 -9.64
N ILE A 5 -6.63 5.25 -9.11
CA ILE A 5 -6.75 5.02 -7.67
C ILE A 5 -5.44 4.44 -7.11
N LEU A 6 -4.84 3.49 -7.83
CA LEU A 6 -3.54 2.91 -7.49
C LEU A 6 -2.41 3.94 -7.57
N THR A 7 -2.45 4.83 -8.56
CA THR A 7 -1.50 5.95 -8.67
C THR A 7 -1.57 6.82 -7.41
N ASP A 8 -2.76 7.34 -7.07
CA ASP A 8 -2.93 8.22 -5.92
C ASP A 8 -2.55 7.53 -4.61
N TYR A 9 -2.84 6.23 -4.50
CA TYR A 9 -2.46 5.39 -3.38
C TYR A 9 -0.93 5.33 -3.19
N ILE A 10 -0.19 5.03 -4.26
CA ILE A 10 1.28 4.94 -4.24
C ILE A 10 1.90 6.32 -4.00
N THR A 11 1.42 7.36 -4.68
CA THR A 11 1.91 8.73 -4.52
C THR A 11 1.75 9.21 -3.07
N PHE A 12 0.60 8.94 -2.45
CA PHE A 12 0.38 9.26 -1.04
C PHE A 12 1.39 8.55 -0.14
N ILE A 13 1.57 7.24 -0.30
CA ILE A 13 2.48 6.43 0.53
C ILE A 13 3.90 6.99 0.45
N ARG A 14 4.42 7.23 -0.76
CA ARG A 14 5.78 7.75 -0.95
C ARG A 14 5.96 9.15 -0.39
N SER A 15 4.96 10.01 -0.55
CA SER A 15 4.97 11.35 0.03
C SER A 15 5.00 11.30 1.55
N PHE A 16 4.18 10.43 2.16
CA PHE A 16 4.16 10.21 3.60
C PHE A 16 5.50 9.66 4.12
N GLU A 17 6.10 8.69 3.43
CA GLU A 17 7.41 8.17 3.81
C GLU A 17 8.50 9.24 3.74
N ALA A 18 8.47 10.11 2.72
CA ALA A 18 9.41 11.21 2.58
C ALA A 18 9.33 12.18 3.76
N LEU A 19 8.13 12.52 4.22
CA LEU A 19 7.92 13.35 5.41
C LEU A 19 8.55 12.72 6.67
N LEU A 20 8.40 11.41 6.85
CA LEU A 20 9.00 10.70 7.99
C LEU A 20 10.53 10.68 7.89
N LYS A 21 11.06 10.38 6.70
CA LYS A 21 12.51 10.39 6.42
C LYS A 21 13.12 11.74 6.73
N GLU A 22 12.50 12.83 6.27
CA GLU A 22 12.93 14.20 6.53
C GLU A 22 12.91 14.51 8.04
N LYS A 23 11.78 14.26 8.70
CA LYS A 23 11.61 14.54 10.14
C LYS A 23 12.64 13.83 11.02
N TYR A 24 12.95 12.57 10.72
CA TYR A 24 13.87 11.76 11.52
C TYR A 24 15.30 11.71 10.95
N LYS A 25 15.57 12.45 9.87
CA LYS A 25 16.87 12.49 9.17
C LYS A 25 17.39 11.09 8.82
N GLN A 26 16.49 10.23 8.34
CA GLN A 26 16.77 8.86 7.92
C GLN A 26 16.55 8.73 6.41
N ASP A 27 17.40 7.97 5.72
CA ASP A 27 17.21 7.66 4.28
C ASP A 27 16.66 6.24 4.05
N ILE A 28 16.61 5.44 5.11
CA ILE A 28 16.06 4.09 5.09
C ILE A 28 14.53 4.09 5.18
N ASN A 29 13.89 2.97 4.85
CA ASN A 29 12.44 2.80 4.91
C ASN A 29 11.87 3.02 6.33
N PRO A 30 10.87 3.90 6.51
CA PRO A 30 10.16 4.09 7.79
C PRO A 30 9.75 2.83 8.53
N CYS A 31 9.27 1.79 7.84
CA CYS A 31 8.92 0.51 8.45
C CYS A 31 10.12 -0.17 9.12
N SER A 32 11.33 -0.09 8.54
CA SER A 32 12.52 -0.75 9.07
C SER A 32 13.11 -0.06 10.30
N PHE A 33 12.88 1.25 10.45
CA PHE A 33 13.43 2.04 11.56
C PHE A 33 12.39 2.48 12.60
N SER A 34 11.10 2.21 12.34
CA SER A 34 9.99 2.48 13.27
C SER A 34 10.13 1.78 14.63
N ILE A 35 10.90 0.70 14.72
CA ILE A 35 11.12 -0.04 15.97
C ILE A 35 12.12 0.69 16.89
N THR A 36 13.03 1.47 16.31
CA THR A 36 14.23 1.97 17.01
C THR A 36 14.30 3.49 17.16
N PHE A 37 13.72 4.26 16.24
CA PHE A 37 13.95 5.72 16.20
C PHE A 37 12.71 6.59 16.49
N PHE A 38 11.49 6.06 16.41
CA PHE A 38 10.30 6.84 16.74
C PHE A 38 9.12 5.99 17.20
N LYS A 39 8.08 6.64 17.77
CA LYS A 39 6.88 5.95 18.21
C LYS A 39 6.13 5.39 17.01
N ARG A 40 5.80 4.10 17.06
CA ARG A 40 5.01 3.39 16.03
C ARG A 40 3.60 3.93 15.84
N VAL A 41 3.07 4.70 16.79
CA VAL A 41 1.81 5.43 16.67
C VAL A 41 2.10 6.91 16.83
N GLY A 42 1.59 7.74 15.93
CA GLY A 42 1.77 9.19 16.01
C GLY A 42 1.08 9.94 14.89
N SER A 43 1.48 11.19 14.70
CA SER A 43 1.01 12.01 13.60
C SER A 43 2.11 12.92 13.03
N ILE A 44 1.96 13.28 11.76
CA ILE A 44 2.83 14.20 11.02
C ILE A 44 2.00 14.94 9.97
N GLU A 45 2.02 16.27 9.98
CA GLU A 45 1.30 17.11 8.99
C GLU A 45 -0.18 16.74 8.79
N GLY A 46 -0.89 16.42 9.88
CA GLY A 46 -2.30 16.02 9.82
C GLY A 46 -2.53 14.57 9.36
N ILE A 47 -1.48 13.79 9.14
CA ILE A 47 -1.52 12.36 8.85
C ILE A 47 -1.30 11.60 10.16
N GLU A 48 -2.32 10.87 10.61
CA GLU A 48 -2.20 9.91 11.69
C GLU A 48 -1.58 8.62 11.14
N TYR A 49 -0.71 7.96 11.91
CA TYR A 49 -0.08 6.73 11.46
C TYR A 49 0.05 5.70 12.58
N TYR A 50 -0.01 4.44 12.17
CA TYR A 50 0.25 3.27 13.00
C TYR A 50 1.08 2.23 12.22
N PHE A 51 2.35 2.07 12.62
CA PHE A 51 3.24 1.04 12.09
C PHE A 51 2.96 -0.30 12.76
N HIS A 52 2.70 -1.34 11.97
CA HIS A 52 2.43 -2.72 12.39
C HIS A 52 3.23 -3.69 11.52
N GLY A 53 3.71 -4.81 12.06
CA GLY A 53 4.51 -5.76 11.29
C GLY A 53 5.60 -5.09 10.41
N SER A 54 5.54 -5.36 9.11
CA SER A 54 6.32 -4.77 8.00
C SER A 54 5.69 -3.55 7.33
N GLY A 55 4.54 -3.10 7.83
CA GLY A 55 3.68 -2.14 7.18
C GLY A 55 3.25 -0.97 8.05
N CYS A 56 2.34 -0.20 7.50
CA CYS A 56 1.77 0.98 8.12
C CYS A 56 0.31 1.15 7.72
N THR A 57 -0.49 1.62 8.66
CA THR A 57 -1.78 2.26 8.36
C THR A 57 -1.62 3.75 8.59
N ALA A 58 -1.81 4.53 7.53
CA ALA A 58 -1.82 5.99 7.55
C ALA A 58 -3.24 6.50 7.27
N LYS A 59 -3.65 7.57 7.97
CA LYS A 59 -4.97 8.16 7.86
C LYS A 59 -4.84 9.67 7.69
N LYS A 60 -5.46 10.22 6.64
CA LYS A 60 -5.52 11.66 6.37
C LYS A 60 -6.94 12.03 5.98
N ASP A 61 -7.54 13.02 6.65
CA ASP A 61 -8.90 13.48 6.36
C ASP A 61 -9.94 12.33 6.29
N GLU A 62 -9.86 11.40 7.24
CA GLU A 62 -10.66 10.15 7.30
C GLU A 62 -10.37 9.09 6.21
N ILE A 63 -9.47 9.38 5.26
CA ILE A 63 -9.05 8.46 4.20
C ILE A 63 -7.95 7.55 4.73
N ILE A 64 -8.09 6.23 4.54
CA ILE A 64 -7.20 5.20 5.08
C ILE A 64 -6.32 4.62 3.96
N TYR A 65 -5.02 4.54 4.25
CA TYR A 65 -4.00 3.94 3.40
C TYR A 65 -3.26 2.88 4.22
N THR A 66 -3.44 1.59 3.91
CA THR A 66 -2.80 0.48 4.63
C THR A 66 -1.89 -0.30 3.71
N TYR A 67 -0.59 -0.35 3.98
CA TYR A 67 0.36 -0.99 3.08
C TYR A 67 1.45 -1.71 3.85
N ASP A 68 2.08 -2.66 3.20
CA ASP A 68 3.32 -3.31 3.63
C ASP A 68 4.49 -2.83 2.77
N ILE A 69 5.71 -2.91 3.30
CA ILE A 69 6.92 -2.69 2.50
C ILE A 69 7.94 -3.80 2.72
N SER A 70 8.35 -4.42 1.61
CA SER A 70 9.43 -5.40 1.57
C SER A 70 10.61 -4.85 0.76
N ILE A 71 11.77 -4.64 1.38
CA ILE A 71 13.01 -4.20 0.70
C ILE A 71 12.75 -2.99 -0.23
N ASN A 72 12.02 -2.00 0.29
CA ASN A 72 11.55 -0.78 -0.41
C ASN A 72 10.46 -0.96 -1.47
N GLU A 73 9.90 -2.14 -1.68
CA GLU A 73 8.78 -2.36 -2.62
C GLU A 73 7.45 -2.21 -1.88
N ILE A 74 6.54 -1.38 -2.40
CA ILE A 74 5.19 -1.29 -1.85
C ILE A 74 4.43 -2.57 -2.18
N THR A 75 3.89 -3.18 -1.14
CA THR A 75 3.05 -4.38 -1.23
C THR A 75 1.72 -4.12 -0.56
N PHE A 76 0.64 -4.63 -1.14
CA PHE A 76 -0.71 -4.43 -0.62
C PHE A 76 -1.61 -5.61 -0.97
N THR A 77 -2.64 -5.81 -0.18
CA THR A 77 -3.71 -6.76 -0.43
C THR A 77 -4.85 -6.10 -1.21
N GLN A 78 -5.72 -6.90 -1.84
CA GLN A 78 -6.97 -6.37 -2.40
C GLN A 78 -7.81 -5.61 -1.35
N TRP A 79 -7.77 -6.05 -0.10
CA TRP A 79 -8.50 -5.42 1.00
C TRP A 79 -7.99 -4.00 1.26
N ASP A 80 -6.68 -3.79 1.23
CA ASP A 80 -6.06 -2.47 1.45
C ASP A 80 -6.54 -1.43 0.43
N LEU A 81 -6.58 -1.81 -0.85
CA LEU A 81 -7.09 -0.93 -1.90
C LEU A 81 -8.60 -0.71 -1.77
N THR A 82 -9.33 -1.74 -1.33
CA THR A 82 -10.77 -1.64 -1.06
C THR A 82 -11.05 -0.69 0.09
N GLU A 83 -10.23 -0.67 1.14
CA GLU A 83 -10.34 0.29 2.25
C GLU A 83 -10.08 1.72 1.81
N LEU A 84 -9.09 1.96 0.95
CA LEU A 84 -8.91 3.27 0.31
C LEU A 84 -10.19 3.68 -0.43
N ILE A 85 -10.70 2.81 -1.31
CA ILE A 85 -11.89 3.11 -2.11
C ILE A 85 -13.08 3.41 -1.21
N ARG A 86 -13.28 2.63 -0.14
CA ARG A 86 -14.38 2.78 0.81
C ARG A 86 -14.30 4.08 1.60
N THR A 87 -13.11 4.53 1.97
CA THR A 87 -12.91 5.71 2.81
C THR A 87 -12.71 7.00 2.04
N HIS A 88 -12.32 6.92 0.76
CA HIS A 88 -12.12 8.08 -0.09
C HIS A 88 -13.46 8.64 -0.63
N PRO A 89 -13.84 9.90 -0.34
CA PRO A 89 -15.17 10.44 -0.66
C PRO A 89 -15.60 10.35 -2.12
N GLU A 90 -14.64 10.47 -3.04
CA GLU A 90 -14.90 10.35 -4.48
C GLU A 90 -14.88 8.90 -5.00
N TYR A 91 -14.12 8.00 -4.35
CA TYR A 91 -13.97 6.62 -4.83
C TYR A 91 -15.08 5.72 -4.32
N GLN A 92 -15.60 5.98 -3.12
CA GLN A 92 -16.76 5.25 -2.59
C GLN A 92 -17.98 5.36 -3.51
N LYS A 93 -18.13 6.49 -4.23
CA LYS A 93 -19.24 6.74 -5.18
C LYS A 93 -19.18 5.81 -6.40
N LEU A 94 -18.01 5.25 -6.73
CA LEU A 94 -17.84 4.33 -7.84
C LEU A 94 -18.48 2.97 -7.57
N ASN A 95 -18.69 2.63 -6.29
CA ASN A 95 -19.41 1.43 -5.85
C ASN A 95 -18.91 0.14 -6.53
N TYR A 96 -17.58 -0.05 -6.58
CA TYR A 96 -16.98 -1.23 -7.19
C TYR A 96 -17.18 -2.48 -6.34
N SER A 97 -17.54 -3.58 -7.00
CA SER A 97 -17.55 -4.90 -6.37
C SER A 97 -16.13 -5.41 -6.19
N ALA A 98 -15.95 -6.36 -5.27
CA ALA A 98 -14.65 -7.00 -5.06
C ALA A 98 -14.17 -7.72 -6.33
N GLU A 99 -15.06 -8.37 -7.07
CA GLU A 99 -14.74 -9.07 -8.32
C GLU A 99 -14.27 -8.10 -9.41
N PHE A 100 -14.86 -6.91 -9.48
CA PHE A 100 -14.43 -5.88 -10.42
C PHE A 100 -13.03 -5.36 -10.08
N ILE A 101 -12.77 -5.05 -8.80
CA ILE A 101 -11.45 -4.60 -8.34
C ILE A 101 -10.41 -5.67 -8.66
N GLU A 102 -10.70 -6.93 -8.37
CA GLU A 102 -9.81 -8.05 -8.67
C GLU A 102 -9.50 -8.15 -10.17
N TYR A 103 -10.54 -8.10 -11.02
CA TYR A 103 -10.37 -8.17 -12.46
C TYR A 103 -9.46 -7.06 -12.99
N GLU A 104 -9.66 -5.83 -12.51
CA GLU A 104 -8.83 -4.68 -12.90
C GLU A 104 -7.38 -4.83 -12.41
N LEU A 105 -7.17 -5.30 -11.17
CA LEU A 105 -5.83 -5.60 -10.66
C LEU A 105 -5.13 -6.70 -11.48
N TYR A 106 -5.87 -7.71 -11.94
CA TYR A 106 -5.35 -8.71 -12.87
C TYR A 106 -4.95 -8.11 -14.22
N GLN A 107 -5.71 -7.14 -14.75
CA GLN A 107 -5.29 -6.41 -15.96
C GLN A 107 -3.96 -5.66 -15.74
N LEU A 108 -3.75 -5.06 -14.56
CA LEU A 108 -2.49 -4.39 -14.23
C LEU A 108 -1.32 -5.37 -14.10
N ILE A 109 -1.57 -6.61 -13.67
CA ILE A 109 -0.57 -7.67 -13.71
C ILE A 109 -0.18 -8.02 -15.15
N ASN A 110 -1.16 -8.18 -16.04
CA ASN A 110 -0.89 -8.48 -17.46
C ASN A 110 -0.13 -7.34 -18.16
N LYS A 111 -0.26 -6.11 -17.68
CA LYS A 111 0.53 -4.95 -18.16
C LYS A 111 1.94 -4.88 -17.58
N GLY A 112 2.31 -5.76 -16.65
CA GLY A 112 3.60 -5.73 -15.95
C GLY A 112 3.75 -4.57 -14.96
N ILE A 113 2.64 -3.97 -14.54
CA ILE A 113 2.61 -2.87 -13.56
C ILE A 113 2.63 -3.44 -12.14
N LEU A 114 1.85 -4.50 -11.93
CA LEU A 114 1.77 -5.26 -10.69
C LEU A 114 2.31 -6.68 -10.90
N GLU A 115 2.70 -7.32 -9.81
CA GLU A 115 2.99 -8.75 -9.76
C GLU A 115 2.30 -9.40 -8.58
N TRP A 116 1.99 -10.69 -8.71
CA TRP A 116 1.55 -11.49 -7.57
C TRP A 116 2.68 -11.63 -6.57
N LEU A 117 2.38 -11.39 -5.29
CA LEU A 117 3.24 -11.85 -4.20
C LEU A 117 2.94 -13.32 -3.91
N THR A 118 3.68 -14.21 -4.58
CA THR A 118 3.73 -15.61 -4.17
C THR A 118 4.71 -15.75 -3.02
N TYR A 119 4.21 -15.93 -1.80
CA TYR A 119 5.06 -16.34 -0.68
C TYR A 119 5.53 -17.78 -0.94
N GLU A 120 6.71 -17.97 -1.55
CA GLU A 120 7.39 -19.26 -1.57
C GLU A 120 7.88 -19.60 -0.15
N ARG A 121 7.00 -20.13 0.69
CA ARG A 121 7.37 -20.88 1.91
C ARG A 121 6.16 -21.63 2.46
N ILE A 122 5.94 -22.83 1.93
CA ILE A 122 5.85 -24.12 2.63
C ILE A 122 5.74 -25.18 1.51
N GLU A 123 6.82 -25.93 1.31
CA GLU A 123 6.88 -27.25 0.66
C GLU A 123 5.75 -27.59 -0.33
N GLY A 124 5.89 -27.16 -1.59
CA GLY A 124 5.26 -27.83 -2.73
C GLY A 124 3.73 -27.98 -2.72
N LYS A 125 3.02 -27.29 -1.82
CA LYS A 125 1.56 -27.22 -1.82
C LYS A 125 1.14 -25.78 -2.05
N ALA A 126 0.44 -25.56 -3.15
CA ALA A 126 -0.36 -24.35 -3.34
C ALA A 126 -1.43 -24.31 -2.23
N PHE A 127 -1.06 -23.81 -1.06
CA PHE A 127 -2.06 -23.35 -0.11
C PHE A 127 -2.74 -22.17 -0.80
N GLY A 128 -4.02 -22.37 -1.14
CA GLY A 128 -4.86 -21.33 -1.71
C GLY A 128 -4.66 -20.05 -0.90
N CYS A 129 -4.13 -19.03 -1.56
CA CYS A 129 -3.86 -17.76 -0.92
C CYS A 129 -5.19 -17.26 -0.32
N VAL A 130 -5.30 -17.25 1.01
CA VAL A 130 -6.48 -16.74 1.72
C VAL A 130 -6.58 -15.21 1.55
N PHE A 131 -5.50 -14.55 1.12
CA PHE A 131 -5.45 -13.13 0.79
C PHE A 131 -4.70 -12.91 -0.53
N LYS A 132 -5.27 -12.12 -1.45
CA LYS A 132 -4.64 -11.74 -2.72
C LYS A 132 -3.72 -10.56 -2.50
N CYS A 133 -2.41 -10.78 -2.65
CA CYS A 133 -1.36 -9.79 -2.41
C CYS A 133 -0.67 -9.39 -3.71
N TYR A 134 -0.39 -8.09 -3.85
CA TYR A 134 0.17 -7.46 -5.04
C TYR A 134 1.43 -6.69 -4.66
N ARG A 135 2.45 -6.80 -5.51
CA ARG A 135 3.66 -5.97 -5.48
C ARG A 135 3.60 -4.97 -6.62
N VAL A 136 3.97 -3.73 -6.35
CA VAL A 136 4.17 -2.71 -7.39
C VAL A 136 5.54 -2.89 -8.04
N VAL A 137 5.59 -3.04 -9.37
CA VAL A 137 6.83 -3.30 -10.12
C VAL A 137 7.32 -2.04 -10.84
N GLN A 138 6.40 -1.24 -11.39
CA GLN A 138 6.72 -0.03 -12.14
C GLN A 138 6.32 1.23 -11.37
N GLU A 139 6.98 1.47 -10.24
CA GLU A 139 6.70 2.63 -9.39
C GLU A 139 6.91 3.99 -10.08
N SER A 140 7.85 4.06 -11.05
CA SER A 140 8.13 5.28 -11.81
C SER A 140 6.96 5.80 -12.65
N LEU A 141 5.95 4.97 -12.92
CA LEU A 141 4.72 5.40 -13.58
C LEU A 141 3.81 6.23 -12.66
N PHE A 142 4.04 6.15 -11.34
CA PHE A 142 3.13 6.69 -10.32
C PHE A 142 3.69 7.86 -9.53
N VAL A 143 5.01 8.05 -9.55
CA VAL A 143 5.70 9.14 -8.86
C VAL A 143 6.17 10.13 -9.92
N GLN A 144 5.39 11.21 -10.13
CA GLN A 144 5.75 12.35 -10.99
C GLN A 144 6.05 13.58 -10.14
#